data_AF-A0A6L8GAJ5-F1
#
_entry.id   AF-A0A6L8GAJ5-F1
#
_cell.length_a   1.000
_cell.length_b   1.000
_cell.length_c   1.000
_cell.angle_alpha   90.00
_cell.angle_beta   90.00
_cell.angle_gamma   90.00
#
_symmetry.space_group_name_H-M   'P 1'
#
loop_
_entity.id
_entity.type
_entity.pdbx_description
1 polymer ?
#
loop_
_entity_poly.entity_id
_entity_poly.type
_entity_poly.pdbx_seq_one_letter_code
_entity_poly.pdbx_strand_id
1 'polypeptide(L)'
;MPDAGTAGYTGQAGGLHFYTFGSDRGADEGEFLVDEFQGVLTLDADFADGTIRGCIGCVGDLVTRRAHFGVFLGPAQGDSRDLARDCEIHLATAIIREDGLFRRDRVTLAHPERTIASSEGSWSGALSSRPDADGNPRLVAGFGIVDFVESDGSEGRFVGSFLGLGDAFRQDGPGLAPPGDEG
;
A
#
# COMPACT_ATOMS: atom_id res chain seq x y z
N MET A 1 -10.10 20.66 4.73
CA MET A 1 -10.44 19.23 4.81
C MET A 1 -11.79 19.12 5.52
N PRO A 2 -12.53 18.00 5.41
CA PRO A 2 -13.68 17.76 6.28
C PRO A 2 -13.19 17.68 7.72
N ASP A 3 -13.99 18.17 8.66
CA ASP A 3 -13.67 18.15 10.10
C ASP A 3 -14.26 16.91 10.81
N ALA A 4 -14.99 16.05 10.08
CA ALA A 4 -15.63 14.85 10.59
C ALA A 4 -15.95 13.83 9.49
N GLY A 5 -16.23 12.58 9.89
CA GLY A 5 -16.64 11.48 9.02
C GLY A 5 -15.50 10.52 8.66
N THR A 6 -15.84 9.41 8.02
CA THR A 6 -14.88 8.40 7.55
C THR A 6 -14.99 8.20 6.05
N ALA A 7 -13.88 7.85 5.42
CA ALA A 7 -13.82 7.51 4.00
C ALA A 7 -12.92 6.31 3.74
N GLY A 8 -13.41 5.38 2.92
CA GLY A 8 -12.63 4.28 2.38
C GLY A 8 -12.11 4.63 0.99
N TYR A 9 -10.88 4.21 0.69
CA TYR A 9 -10.28 4.36 -0.63
C TYR A 9 -9.77 3.01 -1.11
N THR A 10 -10.19 2.62 -2.30
CA THR A 10 -9.67 1.43 -2.98
C THR A 10 -8.96 1.85 -4.25
N GLY A 11 -7.82 1.25 -4.55
CA GLY A 11 -7.06 1.62 -5.73
C GLY A 11 -5.95 0.66 -6.09
N GLN A 12 -4.92 1.20 -6.73
CA GLN A 12 -3.80 0.43 -7.23
C GLN A 12 -2.50 1.03 -6.71
N ALA A 13 -1.58 0.16 -6.31
CA ALA A 13 -0.21 0.48 -6.02
C ALA A 13 0.68 -0.24 -7.03
N GLY A 14 1.80 0.38 -7.37
CA GLY A 14 2.82 -0.26 -8.19
C GLY A 14 4.16 0.42 -8.09
N GLY A 15 5.21 -0.30 -8.47
CA GLY A 15 6.56 0.19 -8.34
C GLY A 15 7.59 -0.88 -8.62
N LEU A 16 8.75 -0.76 -7.99
CA LEU A 16 9.85 -1.71 -8.10
C LEU A 16 9.98 -2.55 -6.83
N HIS A 17 10.25 -3.84 -7.01
CA HIS A 17 10.60 -4.79 -5.99
C HIS A 17 12.05 -5.24 -6.24
N PHE A 18 12.92 -4.94 -5.29
CA PHE A 18 14.31 -5.39 -5.28
C PHE A 18 14.41 -6.54 -4.29
N TYR A 19 15.15 -7.59 -4.64
CA TYR A 19 15.30 -8.75 -3.79
C TYR A 19 16.69 -9.36 -3.95
N THR A 20 17.34 -9.67 -2.82
CA THR A 20 18.59 -10.42 -2.77
C THR A 20 18.33 -11.72 -2.01
N PHE A 21 18.67 -12.84 -2.61
CA PHE A 21 18.45 -14.15 -1.99
C PHE A 21 19.45 -14.41 -0.85
N GLY A 22 18.93 -14.87 0.29
CA GLY A 22 19.73 -15.27 1.46
C GLY A 22 20.41 -16.63 1.32
N SER A 23 21.00 -17.10 2.42
CA SER A 23 21.90 -18.27 2.43
C SER A 23 21.22 -19.61 2.17
N ASP A 24 19.91 -19.72 2.43
CA ASP A 24 19.18 -20.99 2.31
C ASP A 24 18.66 -21.27 0.89
N ARG A 25 19.07 -20.45 -0.10
CA ARG A 25 18.58 -20.49 -1.49
C ARG A 25 19.51 -21.27 -2.44
N GLY A 26 20.55 -21.92 -1.91
CA GLY A 26 21.39 -22.85 -2.65
C GLY A 26 22.18 -22.17 -3.77
N ALA A 27 21.94 -22.56 -5.02
CA ALA A 27 22.63 -21.97 -6.16
C ALA A 27 22.27 -20.49 -6.39
N ASP A 28 21.12 -20.05 -5.87
CA ASP A 28 20.61 -18.69 -6.05
C ASP A 28 21.11 -17.74 -4.93
N GLU A 29 21.88 -18.22 -3.95
CA GLU A 29 22.38 -17.40 -2.84
C GLU A 29 23.16 -16.17 -3.34
N GLY A 30 22.78 -14.99 -2.85
CA GLY A 30 23.39 -13.72 -3.23
C GLY A 30 23.00 -13.21 -4.62
N GLU A 31 22.18 -13.94 -5.38
CA GLU A 31 21.61 -13.41 -6.60
C GLU A 31 20.66 -12.24 -6.30
N PHE A 32 20.63 -11.29 -7.23
CA PHE A 32 19.85 -10.08 -7.13
C PHE A 32 18.80 -10.01 -8.22
N LEU A 33 17.58 -9.67 -7.82
CA LEU A 33 16.41 -9.59 -8.68
C LEU A 33 15.76 -8.20 -8.57
N VAL A 34 15.27 -7.71 -9.71
CA VAL A 34 14.50 -6.47 -9.81
C VAL A 34 13.25 -6.72 -10.65
N ASP A 35 12.10 -6.58 -10.02
CA ASP A 35 10.79 -6.74 -10.64
C ASP A 35 9.95 -5.47 -10.50
N GLU A 36 8.93 -5.36 -11.34
CA GLU A 36 7.81 -4.47 -11.10
C GLU A 36 6.80 -5.17 -10.19
N PHE A 37 6.30 -4.51 -9.15
CA PHE A 37 5.18 -5.02 -8.37
C PHE A 37 3.89 -4.26 -8.68
N GLN A 38 2.76 -4.93 -8.54
CA GLN A 38 1.42 -4.35 -8.61
C GLN A 38 0.55 -4.94 -7.51
N GLY A 39 -0.37 -4.14 -6.96
CA GLY A 39 -1.23 -4.56 -5.88
C GLY A 39 -2.46 -3.70 -5.69
N VAL A 40 -3.48 -4.26 -5.04
CA VAL A 40 -4.64 -3.48 -4.60
C VAL A 40 -4.26 -2.70 -3.35
N LEU A 41 -4.54 -1.39 -3.38
CA LEU A 41 -4.44 -0.50 -2.24
C LEU A 41 -5.82 -0.40 -1.56
N THR A 42 -5.86 -0.50 -0.24
CA THR A 42 -7.01 -0.13 0.59
C THR A 42 -6.57 0.85 1.67
N LEU A 43 -7.20 2.03 1.75
CA LEU A 43 -6.98 3.01 2.81
C LEU A 43 -8.29 3.34 3.53
N ASP A 44 -8.17 3.63 4.83
CA ASP A 44 -9.25 4.18 5.65
C ASP A 44 -8.78 5.51 6.23
N ALA A 45 -9.55 6.56 5.99
CA ALA A 45 -9.38 7.87 6.61
C ALA A 45 -10.48 8.12 7.64
N ASP A 46 -10.09 8.65 8.80
CA ASP A 46 -10.96 9.19 9.82
C ASP A 46 -10.67 10.69 9.95
N PHE A 47 -11.61 11.52 9.48
CA PHE A 47 -11.43 12.97 9.50
C PHE A 47 -11.73 13.60 10.86
N ALA A 48 -12.48 12.91 11.73
CA ALA A 48 -12.70 13.37 13.10
C ALA A 48 -11.41 13.22 13.92
N ASP A 49 -10.71 12.10 13.74
CA ASP A 49 -9.40 11.85 14.38
C ASP A 49 -8.22 12.46 13.58
N GLY A 50 -8.47 12.92 12.35
CA GLY A 50 -7.45 13.45 11.46
C GLY A 50 -6.41 12.40 11.07
N THR A 51 -6.81 11.15 10.88
CA THR A 51 -5.91 10.03 10.62
C THR A 51 -6.20 9.29 9.32
N ILE A 52 -5.17 8.63 8.78
CA ILE A 52 -5.29 7.72 7.65
C ILE A 52 -4.38 6.52 7.85
N ARG A 53 -4.84 5.32 7.47
CA ARG A 53 -4.08 4.07 7.52
C ARG A 53 -4.45 3.21 6.32
N GLY A 54 -3.72 2.12 6.09
CA GLY A 54 -4.14 1.18 5.06
C GLY A 54 -3.20 0.02 4.83
N CYS A 55 -3.38 -0.62 3.69
CA CYS A 55 -2.64 -1.79 3.29
C CYS A 55 -2.57 -1.91 1.77
N ILE A 56 -1.47 -2.48 1.28
CA ILE A 56 -1.33 -2.93 -0.11
C ILE A 56 -1.22 -4.45 -0.08
N GLY A 57 -2.05 -5.17 -0.84
CA GLY A 57 -2.04 -6.63 -0.88
C GLY A 57 -2.85 -7.33 0.21
N CYS A 58 -3.54 -6.59 1.10
CA CYS A 58 -4.50 -7.20 2.04
C CYS A 58 -5.80 -7.68 1.34
N VAL A 59 -6.07 -7.18 0.13
CA VAL A 59 -7.18 -7.63 -0.72
C VAL A 59 -6.60 -8.12 -2.04
N GLY A 60 -6.43 -9.43 -2.16
CA GLY A 60 -5.76 -10.06 -3.30
C GLY A 60 -4.23 -9.89 -3.27
N ASP A 61 -3.55 -10.64 -4.13
CA ASP A 61 -2.11 -10.80 -4.04
C ASP A 61 -1.35 -9.56 -4.56
N LEU A 62 -0.20 -9.25 -3.94
CA LEU A 62 0.86 -8.52 -4.61
C LEU A 62 1.44 -9.40 -5.70
N VAL A 63 1.49 -8.90 -6.93
CA VAL A 63 2.06 -9.64 -8.07
C VAL A 63 3.34 -8.97 -8.52
N THR A 64 4.39 -9.75 -8.77
CA THR A 64 5.56 -9.25 -9.48
C THR A 64 5.55 -9.65 -10.95
N ARG A 65 6.10 -8.77 -11.77
CA ARG A 65 6.38 -9.01 -13.18
C ARG A 65 7.79 -8.59 -13.46
N ARG A 66 8.47 -9.31 -14.36
CA ARG A 66 9.80 -8.92 -14.81
C ARG A 66 9.77 -7.46 -15.23
N ALA A 67 10.59 -6.65 -14.58
CA ALA A 67 10.65 -5.23 -14.88
C ALA A 67 10.97 -5.02 -16.37
N HIS A 68 10.26 -4.11 -17.04
CA HIS A 68 10.54 -3.77 -18.44
C HIS A 68 11.98 -3.25 -18.63
N PHE A 69 12.64 -2.90 -17.52
CA PHE A 69 14.06 -2.55 -17.41
C PHE A 69 15.04 -3.71 -17.63
N GLY A 70 14.56 -4.94 -17.86
CA GLY A 70 15.42 -6.10 -18.15
C GLY A 70 16.39 -5.92 -19.33
N VAL A 71 16.13 -4.96 -20.24
CA VAL A 71 17.07 -4.55 -21.30
C VAL A 71 18.31 -3.81 -20.77
N PHE A 72 18.18 -3.08 -19.67
CA PHE A 72 19.26 -2.26 -19.10
C PHE A 72 20.02 -2.96 -17.98
N LEU A 73 19.37 -3.89 -17.28
CA LEU A 73 19.94 -4.58 -16.11
C LEU A 73 20.74 -5.84 -16.47
N GLY A 74 20.89 -6.14 -17.77
CA GLY A 74 21.58 -7.32 -18.25
C GLY A 74 20.75 -8.61 -18.12
N PRO A 75 21.31 -9.76 -18.54
CA PRO A 75 20.64 -11.05 -18.45
C PRO A 75 20.62 -11.53 -16.99
N ALA A 76 19.76 -10.95 -16.16
CA ALA A 76 19.32 -11.64 -14.95
C ALA A 76 18.61 -12.92 -15.41
N GLN A 77 19.24 -14.06 -15.08
CA GLN A 77 18.76 -15.42 -15.31
C GLN A 77 17.86 -15.78 -14.14
N GLY A 78 16.60 -16.04 -14.40
CA GLY A 78 15.67 -16.48 -13.39
C GLY A 78 14.25 -16.37 -13.93
N ASP A 79 13.50 -17.46 -13.83
CA ASP A 79 12.05 -17.36 -13.88
C ASP A 79 11.65 -16.42 -12.73
N SER A 80 10.85 -15.39 -13.00
CA SER A 80 10.39 -14.50 -11.94
C SER A 80 9.50 -15.33 -11.02
N ARG A 81 10.10 -15.96 -10.01
CA ARG A 81 9.37 -16.56 -8.90
C ARG A 81 8.52 -15.41 -8.37
N ASP A 82 7.23 -15.63 -8.19
CA ASP A 82 6.29 -14.62 -7.71
C ASP A 82 6.58 -14.34 -6.22
N LEU A 83 7.72 -13.72 -5.95
CA LEU A 83 8.29 -13.47 -4.63
C LEU A 83 7.53 -12.39 -3.88
N ALA A 84 6.59 -11.71 -4.53
CA ALA A 84 5.69 -10.79 -3.86
C ALA A 84 4.32 -11.42 -3.59
N ARG A 85 4.03 -12.60 -4.12
CA ARG A 85 2.75 -13.28 -3.87
C ARG A 85 2.49 -13.39 -2.37
N ASP A 86 1.25 -13.17 -1.97
CA ASP A 86 0.79 -13.21 -0.58
C ASP A 86 1.50 -12.22 0.37
N CYS A 87 2.37 -11.33 -0.12
CA CYS A 87 2.90 -10.23 0.68
C CYS A 87 1.81 -9.19 0.96
N GLU A 88 1.82 -8.67 2.17
CA GLU A 88 1.00 -7.55 2.59
C GLU A 88 1.90 -6.41 3.07
N ILE A 89 1.76 -5.22 2.50
CA ILE A 89 2.46 -4.00 2.93
C ILE A 89 1.49 -3.18 3.79
N HIS A 90 1.75 -3.14 5.09
CA HIS A 90 0.89 -2.50 6.08
C HIS A 90 1.36 -1.06 6.32
N LEU A 91 0.47 -0.10 6.04
CA LEU A 91 0.72 1.33 6.15
C LEU A 91 0.23 1.82 7.51
N ALA A 92 1.16 2.10 8.43
CA ALA A 92 0.79 2.51 9.78
C ALA A 92 0.07 3.85 9.78
N THR A 93 -0.81 4.06 10.77
CA THR A 93 -1.59 5.29 10.92
C THR A 93 -0.72 6.55 10.83
N ALA A 94 -1.09 7.44 9.90
CA ALA A 94 -0.51 8.75 9.67
C ALA A 94 -1.50 9.84 10.08
N ILE A 95 -0.99 11.02 10.46
CA ILE A 95 -1.81 12.20 10.71
C ILE A 95 -1.98 12.97 9.40
N ILE A 96 -3.23 13.30 9.09
CA ILE A 96 -3.61 14.19 8.00
C ILE A 96 -3.44 15.63 8.50
N ARG A 97 -2.57 16.38 7.83
CA ARG A 97 -2.36 17.81 8.11
C ARG A 97 -3.51 18.64 7.51
N GLU A 98 -3.64 19.89 7.96
CA GLU A 98 -4.68 20.81 7.46
C GLU A 98 -4.64 21.02 5.94
N ASP A 99 -3.45 20.92 5.33
CA ASP A 99 -3.22 21.00 3.89
C ASP A 99 -3.52 19.70 3.13
N GLY A 100 -3.99 18.66 3.83
CA GLY A 100 -4.30 17.33 3.28
C GLY A 100 -3.09 16.42 3.10
N LEU A 101 -1.88 16.87 3.45
CA LEU A 101 -0.68 16.05 3.39
C LEU A 101 -0.60 15.11 4.60
N PHE A 102 -0.07 13.91 4.38
CA PHE A 102 0.26 12.99 5.45
C PHE A 102 1.61 12.32 5.18
N ARG A 103 2.30 11.96 6.26
CA ARG A 103 3.54 11.19 6.23
C ARG A 103 3.67 10.35 7.49
N ARG A 104 4.20 9.15 7.34
CA ARG A 104 4.54 8.28 8.46
C ARG A 104 5.77 7.44 8.12
N ASP A 105 6.77 7.50 8.99
CA ASP A 105 7.98 6.67 8.88
C ASP A 105 7.75 5.32 9.59
N ARG A 106 6.68 4.63 9.17
CA ARG A 106 6.39 3.26 9.59
C ARG A 106 5.54 2.55 8.54
N VAL A 107 6.17 1.61 7.86
CA VAL A 107 5.54 0.63 6.97
C VAL A 107 6.14 -0.72 7.34
N THR A 108 5.31 -1.76 7.38
CA THR A 108 5.77 -3.13 7.69
C THR A 108 5.32 -4.08 6.60
N LEU A 109 6.08 -5.14 6.41
CA LEU A 109 5.74 -6.24 5.51
C LEU A 109 5.30 -7.46 6.34
N ALA A 110 4.24 -8.12 5.90
CA ALA A 110 3.85 -9.43 6.38
C ALA A 110 3.78 -10.42 5.20
N HIS A 111 4.04 -11.68 5.49
CA HIS A 111 3.88 -12.78 4.54
C HIS A 111 3.45 -14.05 5.31
N PRO A 112 2.45 -14.82 4.84
CA PRO A 112 1.92 -15.94 5.60
C PRO A 112 2.89 -17.12 5.72
N GLU A 113 3.72 -17.36 4.70
CA GLU A 113 4.61 -18.52 4.65
C GLU A 113 6.09 -18.20 4.93
N ARG A 114 6.44 -16.91 5.02
CA ARG A 114 7.83 -16.44 5.16
C ARG A 114 7.97 -15.70 6.46
N THR A 115 9.03 -15.99 7.18
CA THR A 115 9.29 -15.32 8.46
C THR A 115 10.03 -14.02 8.19
N ILE A 116 9.31 -12.90 8.28
CA ILE A 116 9.90 -11.56 8.21
C ILE A 116 10.58 -11.26 9.56
N ALA A 117 11.90 -11.26 9.57
CA ALA A 117 12.71 -10.98 10.75
C ALA A 117 12.68 -9.49 11.12
N SER A 118 12.69 -8.62 10.11
CA SER A 118 12.48 -7.18 10.28
C SER A 118 11.80 -6.59 9.05
N SER A 119 11.04 -5.52 9.26
CA SER A 119 10.60 -4.64 8.18
C SER A 119 10.44 -3.22 8.69
N GLU A 120 10.83 -2.27 7.87
CA GLU A 120 10.71 -0.84 8.15
C GLU A 120 10.50 -0.06 6.86
N GLY A 121 10.04 1.18 6.98
CA GLY A 121 9.74 1.96 5.81
C GLY A 121 9.00 3.24 6.11
N SER A 122 8.63 3.96 5.06
CA SER A 122 7.88 5.19 5.16
C SER A 122 6.85 5.29 4.05
N TRP A 123 5.76 5.98 4.34
CA TRP A 123 4.76 6.31 3.33
C TRP A 123 4.27 7.74 3.51
N SER A 124 3.86 8.34 2.41
CA SER A 124 3.31 9.69 2.37
C SER A 124 2.34 9.86 1.21
N GLY A 125 1.56 10.94 1.25
CA GLY A 125 0.62 11.24 0.18
C GLY A 125 -0.14 12.53 0.45
N ALA A 126 -1.13 12.78 -0.40
CA ALA A 126 -1.96 13.97 -0.34
C ALA A 126 -3.43 13.66 -0.64
N LEU A 127 -4.30 14.24 0.16
CA LEU A 127 -5.74 14.33 -0.10
C LEU A 127 -6.04 15.66 -0.80
N SER A 128 -6.92 15.63 -1.78
CA SER A 128 -7.46 16.80 -2.46
C SER A 128 -8.56 17.41 -1.62
N SER A 129 -8.57 18.73 -1.50
CA SER A 129 -9.71 19.48 -0.97
C SER A 129 -10.92 19.48 -1.93
N ARG A 130 -10.75 18.99 -3.17
CA ARG A 130 -11.87 18.82 -4.11
C ARG A 130 -12.59 17.51 -3.80
N PRO A 131 -13.89 17.55 -3.49
CA PRO A 131 -14.65 16.34 -3.26
C PRO A 131 -14.75 15.47 -4.53
N ASP A 132 -14.92 14.17 -4.36
CA ASP A 132 -15.41 13.26 -5.39
C ASP A 132 -16.92 13.46 -5.63
N ALA A 133 -17.53 12.55 -6.40
CA ALA A 133 -18.96 12.63 -6.69
C ALA A 133 -19.85 12.45 -5.44
N ASP A 134 -19.31 11.81 -4.40
CA ASP A 134 -20.01 11.47 -3.16
C ASP A 134 -19.66 12.42 -2.00
N GLY A 135 -18.81 13.43 -2.25
CA GLY A 135 -18.41 14.42 -1.26
C GLY A 135 -17.11 14.12 -0.51
N ASN A 136 -16.45 12.98 -0.75
CA ASN A 136 -15.19 12.65 -0.09
C ASN A 136 -14.03 13.48 -0.64
N PRO A 137 -13.05 13.88 0.20
CA PRO A 137 -11.75 14.31 -0.30
C PRO A 137 -11.14 13.23 -1.19
N ARG A 138 -10.74 13.57 -2.42
CA ARG A 138 -10.09 12.60 -3.32
C ARG A 138 -8.67 12.31 -2.86
N LEU A 139 -8.23 11.06 -2.82
CA LEU A 139 -6.80 10.77 -2.71
C LEU A 139 -6.12 11.07 -4.05
N VAL A 140 -5.10 11.94 -4.05
CA VAL A 140 -4.45 12.40 -5.29
C VAL A 140 -3.36 11.44 -5.75
N ALA A 141 -2.52 11.00 -4.80
CA ALA A 141 -1.49 9.99 -4.96
C ALA A 141 -0.73 9.86 -3.63
N GLY A 142 -0.02 8.75 -3.46
CA GLY A 142 1.03 8.65 -2.46
C GLY A 142 2.18 7.77 -2.91
N PHE A 143 3.15 7.65 -2.02
CA PHE A 143 4.40 6.94 -2.23
C PHE A 143 4.76 6.15 -0.98
N GLY A 144 5.30 4.95 -1.18
CA GLY A 144 5.71 4.06 -0.11
C GLY A 144 7.07 3.43 -0.41
N ILE A 145 7.86 3.29 0.65
CA ILE A 145 9.06 2.45 0.67
C ILE A 145 8.91 1.49 1.84
N VAL A 146 9.20 0.22 1.62
CA VAL A 146 9.42 -0.76 2.70
C VAL A 146 10.65 -1.59 2.39
N ASP A 147 11.55 -1.65 3.35
CA ASP A 147 12.69 -2.54 3.43
C ASP A 147 12.31 -3.72 4.34
N PHE A 148 12.77 -4.92 4.02
CA PHE A 148 12.53 -6.09 4.85
C PHE A 148 13.69 -7.08 4.79
N VAL A 149 13.81 -7.87 5.85
CA VAL A 149 14.75 -8.98 5.96
C VAL A 149 13.97 -10.23 6.37
N GLU A 150 14.16 -11.32 5.64
CA GLU A 150 13.63 -12.64 5.97
C GLU A 150 14.56 -13.39 6.93
N SER A 151 14.05 -14.40 7.62
CA SER A 151 14.85 -15.20 8.56
C SER A 151 16.00 -15.98 7.89
N ASP A 152 15.91 -16.24 6.59
CA ASP A 152 16.96 -16.90 5.80
C ASP A 152 18.08 -15.94 5.33
N GLY A 153 18.01 -14.68 5.77
CA GLY A 153 18.95 -13.62 5.37
C GLY A 153 18.63 -12.98 4.02
N SER A 154 17.53 -13.37 3.36
CA SER A 154 17.08 -12.65 2.17
C SER A 154 16.69 -11.23 2.54
N GLU A 155 17.03 -10.29 1.66
CA GLU A 155 16.71 -8.88 1.84
C GLU A 155 15.85 -8.42 0.66
N GLY A 156 14.86 -7.59 0.93
CA GLY A 156 14.06 -7.02 -0.13
C GLY A 156 13.59 -5.61 0.15
N ARG A 157 13.17 -4.94 -0.91
CA ARG A 157 12.67 -3.58 -0.88
C ARG A 157 11.55 -3.40 -1.88
N PHE A 158 10.43 -2.84 -1.43
CA PHE A 158 9.41 -2.29 -2.32
C PHE A 158 9.53 -0.76 -2.35
N VAL A 159 9.55 -0.18 -3.55
CA VAL A 159 9.51 1.27 -3.78
C VAL A 159 8.44 1.55 -4.80
N GLY A 160 7.38 2.28 -4.43
CA GLY A 160 6.27 2.48 -5.35
C GLY A 160 5.40 3.68 -5.05
N SER A 161 4.58 4.01 -6.05
CA SER A 161 3.50 4.96 -5.92
C SER A 161 2.17 4.23 -5.85
N PHE A 162 1.17 4.94 -5.35
CA PHE A 162 -0.19 4.43 -5.32
C PHE A 162 -1.19 5.54 -5.59
N LEU A 163 -2.33 5.13 -6.13
CA LEU A 163 -3.50 5.97 -6.37
C LEU A 163 -4.71 5.25 -5.80
N GLY A 164 -5.48 5.96 -4.98
CA GLY A 164 -6.75 5.50 -4.44
C GLY A 164 -7.90 6.26 -5.08
N LEU A 165 -8.95 5.55 -5.46
CA LEU A 165 -10.24 6.15 -5.81
C LEU A 165 -11.15 5.99 -4.59
N GLY A 166 -11.90 7.04 -4.25
CA GLY A 166 -12.82 6.97 -3.11
C GLY A 166 -13.93 5.96 -3.36
N ASP A 167 -14.28 5.19 -2.33
CA ASP A 167 -15.58 4.54 -2.25
C ASP A 167 -16.63 5.56 -1.74
N ALA A 168 -17.92 5.26 -1.88
CA ALA A 168 -18.99 6.18 -1.51
C ALA A 168 -18.87 6.66 -0.05
N PHE A 169 -18.94 7.99 0.19
CA PHE A 169 -18.82 8.60 1.52
C PHE A 169 -19.91 8.07 2.46
N ARG A 170 -19.51 7.63 3.66
CA ARG A 170 -20.45 7.30 4.74
C ARG A 170 -20.40 8.40 5.78
N GLN A 171 -21.42 9.26 5.77
CA GLN A 171 -21.67 10.13 6.91
C GLN A 171 -22.30 9.29 8.02
N ASP A 172 -21.56 9.07 9.11
CA ASP A 172 -22.16 8.64 10.37
C ASP A 172 -22.93 9.83 10.98
N GLY A 173 -24.11 10.10 10.42
CA GLY A 173 -25.10 11.01 10.98
C GLY A 173 -26.21 10.22 11.70
N PRO A 174 -26.84 10.76 12.75
CA PRO A 174 -27.98 10.11 13.40
C PRO A 174 -29.05 9.83 12.35
N GLY A 175 -29.38 8.54 12.17
CA GLY A 175 -30.24 8.06 11.11
C GLY A 175 -31.46 8.94 10.94
N LEU A 176 -31.62 9.51 9.74
CA LEU A 176 -32.88 10.10 9.32
C LEU A 176 -33.95 9.05 9.55
N ALA A 177 -34.84 9.31 10.50
CA ALA A 177 -36.01 8.48 10.72
C ALA A 177 -36.72 8.32 9.37
N PRO A 178 -37.17 7.10 9.01
CA PRO A 178 -37.90 6.89 7.78
C PRO A 178 -39.10 7.87 7.74
N PRO A 179 -39.48 8.39 6.57
CA PRO A 179 -40.66 9.22 6.45
C PRO A 179 -41.84 8.45 7.04
N GLY A 180 -42.48 9.04 8.05
CA GLY A 180 -43.70 8.49 8.60
C GLY A 180 -44.75 8.43 7.50
N ASP A 181 -45.28 7.24 7.25
CA ASP A 181 -46.48 7.08 6.44
C ASP A 181 -47.63 7.78 7.18
N GLU A 182 -48.01 8.96 6.71
CA GLU A 182 -49.30 9.55 7.04
C GLU A 182 -50.38 8.83 6.23
N GLY A 183 -51.10 7.93 6.91
CA GLY A 183 -52.35 7.32 6.47
C GLY A 183 -53.53 7.83 7.28
#